data_AF-A0A931G8K6-F1
#
_entry.id   AF-A0A931G8K6-F1
#
_cell.length_a   1.000
_cell.length_b   1.000
_cell.length_c   1.000
_cell.angle_alpha   90.00
_cell.angle_beta   90.00
_cell.angle_gamma   90.00
#
_symmetry.space_group_name_H-M   'P 1'
#
loop_
_entity.id
_entity.type
_entity.pdbx_description
1 polymer ?
#
loop_
_entity_poly.entity_id
_entity_poly.type
_entity_poly.pdbx_seq_one_letter_code
_entity_poly.pdbx_strand_id
1 'polypeptide(L)'
;MKSKALEANLSDTRVEVSVHERYRVLLDIFDGYVGILNRLEIFLKELSHPYRNWTFIVSEARHFSLHYFYLYRSHEKGIAALNLYSDIFLSAFEQSIDKSVRTSSSDNLMLFFLHIIKESGDRLMDFLPVLEDKLNRISGYDDPAFFYFVHTYDPPDKLTRQLLDQVETYDIFKTGTRFFGRLNRLLVRFYSTSFSYWLNQDDPVTWMQENIDEWRLNPELEDVFDQISHGRVTAWHRQLADLCRRRDADSIELTRELIRFTGFREFVNRFKTVSRQIVIHCSDDTYGRHLKLTFLFYAIHVPGLFMIHKDCLHEINQTLTRLIGDDDFKKNIPIVNQTFSLFREHKGRYPETLLDCIYKIGEAVYKTGDVELINHFIDRVVNHGFQFPMIQGTGEDWQIKGNTAHVKNIRVFLRL
;
A
#
# COMPACT_ATOMS: atom_id res chain seq x y z
N MET A 1 -35.20 10.02 16.92
CA MET A 1 -35.19 11.50 16.88
C MET A 1 -34.20 11.93 15.82
N LYS A 2 -34.63 12.63 14.76
CA LYS A 2 -33.68 13.25 13.80
C LYS A 2 -32.99 14.42 14.48
N SER A 3 -31.67 14.50 14.36
CA SER A 3 -30.87 15.55 14.99
C SER A 3 -31.20 16.90 14.35
N LYS A 4 -31.70 17.86 15.13
CA LYS A 4 -31.93 19.24 14.68
C LYS A 4 -30.64 19.91 14.16
N ALA A 5 -29.46 19.47 14.64
CA ALA A 5 -28.18 19.94 14.14
C ALA A 5 -27.84 19.40 12.74
N LEU A 6 -28.28 18.18 12.41
CA LEU A 6 -28.15 17.61 11.06
C LEU A 6 -29.09 18.31 10.08
N GLU A 7 -30.32 18.62 10.51
CA GLU A 7 -31.28 19.42 9.71
C GLU A 7 -30.77 20.84 9.44
N ALA A 8 -30.22 21.51 10.45
CA ALA A 8 -29.63 22.84 10.29
C ALA A 8 -28.39 22.84 9.36
N ASN A 9 -27.51 21.84 9.49
CA ASN A 9 -26.36 21.69 8.58
C ASN A 9 -26.80 21.36 7.14
N LEU A 10 -27.81 20.52 6.96
CA LEU A 10 -28.38 20.20 5.64
C LEU A 10 -29.13 21.37 5.01
N SER A 11 -29.71 22.28 5.80
CA SER A 11 -30.35 23.49 5.27
C SER A 11 -29.32 24.56 4.88
N ASP A 12 -28.24 24.73 5.64
CA ASP A 12 -27.19 25.71 5.35
C ASP A 12 -26.23 25.25 4.24
N THR A 13 -26.14 23.95 3.96
CA THR A 13 -25.33 23.38 2.86
C THR A 13 -26.14 23.04 1.61
N ARG A 14 -27.45 23.34 1.59
CA ARG A 14 -28.35 23.05 0.45
C ARG A 14 -28.12 24.04 -0.70
N VAL A 15 -27.03 23.85 -1.42
CA VAL A 15 -26.80 24.52 -2.70
C VAL A 15 -27.53 23.73 -3.78
N GLU A 16 -28.35 24.39 -4.60
CA GLU A 16 -28.93 23.76 -5.78
C GLU A 16 -27.80 23.59 -6.82
N VAL A 17 -27.22 22.40 -6.87
CA VAL A 17 -26.05 22.12 -7.71
C VAL A 17 -26.47 21.45 -9.01
N SER A 18 -26.26 22.18 -10.10
CA SER A 18 -26.31 21.64 -11.46
C SER A 18 -24.96 21.06 -11.88
N VAL A 19 -24.97 20.14 -12.86
CA VAL A 19 -23.74 19.63 -13.45
C VAL A 19 -22.98 20.76 -14.13
N HIS A 20 -21.72 20.97 -13.73
CA HIS A 20 -20.85 21.99 -14.32
C HIS A 20 -20.52 21.66 -15.79
N GLU A 21 -20.47 22.67 -16.66
CA GLU A 21 -20.30 22.53 -18.12
C GLU A 21 -19.13 21.60 -18.52
N ARG A 22 -17.98 21.75 -17.86
CA ARG A 22 -16.78 20.91 -18.05
C ARG A 22 -17.03 19.39 -17.98
N TYR A 23 -18.10 18.94 -17.32
CA TYR A 23 -18.42 17.53 -17.15
C TYR A 23 -19.46 17.00 -18.16
N ARG A 24 -20.06 17.87 -18.98
CA ARG A 24 -21.09 17.47 -19.96
C ARG A 24 -20.57 16.49 -21.01
N VAL A 25 -19.27 16.50 -21.29
CA VAL A 25 -18.63 15.48 -22.14
C VAL A 25 -18.96 14.05 -21.71
N LEU A 26 -19.10 13.78 -20.41
CA LEU A 26 -19.50 12.46 -19.92
C LEU A 26 -20.98 12.21 -20.18
N LEU A 27 -21.85 13.19 -19.96
CA LEU A 27 -23.29 13.04 -20.29
C LEU A 27 -23.49 12.73 -21.77
N ASP A 28 -22.77 13.41 -22.65
CA ASP A 28 -22.85 13.19 -24.10
C ASP A 28 -22.45 11.76 -24.49
N ILE A 29 -21.39 11.21 -23.88
CA ILE A 29 -20.92 9.83 -24.17
C ILE A 29 -21.93 8.79 -23.68
N PHE A 30 -22.62 9.07 -22.58
CA PHE A 30 -23.63 8.18 -22.01
C PHE A 30 -25.04 8.46 -22.55
N ASP A 31 -25.19 9.32 -23.56
CA ASP A 31 -26.48 9.55 -24.18
C ASP A 31 -27.04 8.24 -24.76
N GLY A 32 -28.33 7.99 -24.51
CA GLY A 32 -28.98 6.72 -24.82
C GLY A 32 -28.82 5.60 -23.77
N TYR A 33 -27.97 5.74 -22.75
CA TYR A 33 -27.82 4.75 -21.67
C TYR A 33 -28.64 5.11 -20.42
N VAL A 34 -29.97 5.08 -20.53
CA VAL A 34 -30.91 5.55 -19.49
C VAL A 34 -30.67 4.93 -18.10
N GLY A 35 -30.31 3.64 -18.04
CA GLY A 35 -30.03 2.95 -16.77
C GLY A 35 -28.76 3.44 -16.04
N ILE A 36 -27.90 4.18 -16.74
CA ILE A 36 -26.63 4.71 -16.21
C ILE A 36 -26.76 6.20 -15.88
N LEU A 37 -27.54 6.94 -16.66
CA LEU A 37 -27.64 8.41 -16.58
C LEU A 37 -27.97 8.92 -15.18
N ASN A 38 -28.89 8.30 -14.44
CA ASN A 38 -29.23 8.76 -13.09
C ASN A 38 -28.03 8.68 -12.13
N ARG A 39 -27.27 7.58 -12.15
CA ARG A 39 -26.07 7.41 -11.31
C ARG A 39 -24.97 8.38 -11.74
N LEU A 40 -24.80 8.57 -13.05
CA LEU A 40 -23.85 9.51 -13.61
C LEU A 40 -24.18 10.95 -13.19
N GLU A 41 -25.44 11.37 -13.27
CA GLU A 41 -25.87 12.70 -12.84
C GLU A 41 -25.62 12.94 -11.36
N ILE A 42 -25.89 11.97 -10.49
CA ILE A 42 -25.58 12.06 -9.06
C ILE A 42 -24.08 12.28 -8.87
N PHE A 43 -23.25 11.47 -9.53
CA PHE A 43 -21.79 11.62 -9.51
C PHE A 43 -21.33 13.01 -9.99
N LEU A 44 -21.85 13.49 -11.12
CA LEU A 44 -21.44 14.77 -11.70
C LEU A 44 -21.93 15.98 -10.90
N LYS A 45 -23.10 15.88 -10.27
CA LYS A 45 -23.60 16.91 -9.33
C LYS A 45 -22.72 16.97 -8.09
N GLU A 46 -22.35 15.83 -7.51
CA GLU A 46 -21.44 15.79 -6.36
C GLU A 46 -20.05 16.35 -6.71
N LEU A 47 -19.55 16.05 -7.92
CA LEU A 47 -18.29 16.60 -8.42
C LEU A 47 -18.36 18.13 -8.65
N SER A 48 -19.54 18.66 -8.96
CA SER A 48 -19.81 20.09 -9.15
C SER A 48 -20.08 20.81 -7.82
N HIS A 49 -20.22 20.08 -6.71
CA HIS A 49 -20.55 20.64 -5.40
C HIS A 49 -19.38 21.46 -4.81
N PRO A 50 -19.63 22.60 -4.13
CA PRO A 50 -18.57 23.36 -3.46
C PRO A 50 -17.88 22.57 -2.33
N TYR A 51 -18.66 21.75 -1.62
CA TYR A 51 -18.20 20.89 -0.54
C TYR A 51 -18.21 19.43 -1.01
N ARG A 52 -17.13 19.00 -1.66
CA ARG A 52 -17.06 17.70 -2.33
C ARG A 52 -16.84 16.56 -1.35
N ASN A 53 -17.66 15.51 -1.44
CA ASN A 53 -17.38 14.21 -0.83
C ASN A 53 -16.35 13.46 -1.70
N TRP A 54 -15.07 13.71 -1.45
CA TRP A 54 -13.99 13.10 -2.24
C TRP A 54 -13.97 11.57 -2.18
N THR A 55 -14.36 10.96 -1.06
CA THR A 55 -14.44 9.50 -0.92
C THR A 55 -15.44 8.92 -1.90
N PHE A 56 -16.63 9.52 -1.99
CA PHE A 56 -17.64 9.13 -2.98
C PHE A 56 -17.16 9.40 -4.41
N ILE A 57 -16.62 10.60 -4.68
CA ILE A 57 -16.15 11.00 -6.01
C ILE A 57 -15.08 10.04 -6.54
N VAL A 58 -14.07 9.69 -5.74
CA VAL A 58 -12.99 8.78 -6.16
C VAL A 58 -13.54 7.38 -6.43
N SER A 59 -14.50 6.91 -5.61
CA SER A 59 -15.15 5.61 -5.80
C SER A 59 -15.97 5.56 -7.09
N GLU A 60 -16.79 6.57 -7.35
CA GLU A 60 -17.59 6.66 -8.57
C GLU A 60 -16.70 6.90 -9.81
N ALA A 61 -15.69 7.76 -9.72
CA ALA A 61 -14.74 7.98 -10.81
C ALA A 61 -14.03 6.67 -11.20
N ARG A 62 -13.61 5.86 -10.22
CA ARG A 62 -13.05 4.52 -10.47
C ARG A 62 -14.07 3.62 -11.16
N HIS A 63 -15.31 3.59 -10.69
CA HIS A 63 -16.35 2.76 -11.29
C HIS A 63 -16.57 3.16 -12.76
N PHE A 64 -16.80 4.45 -13.02
CA PHE A 64 -17.11 4.92 -14.37
C PHE A 64 -15.92 4.87 -15.32
N SER A 65 -14.70 5.15 -14.86
CA SER A 65 -13.51 5.16 -15.71
C SER A 65 -13.10 3.76 -16.18
N LEU A 66 -13.33 2.73 -15.35
CA LEU A 66 -12.97 1.34 -15.65
C LEU A 66 -14.13 0.55 -16.28
N HIS A 67 -15.31 0.53 -15.66
CA HIS A 67 -16.40 -0.36 -16.13
C HIS A 67 -16.94 0.01 -17.51
N TYR A 68 -16.89 1.29 -17.87
CA TYR A 68 -17.40 1.78 -19.15
C TYR A 68 -16.29 2.20 -20.11
N PHE A 69 -15.07 1.71 -19.90
CA PHE A 69 -13.93 2.06 -20.74
C PHE A 69 -14.18 1.81 -22.23
N TYR A 70 -14.90 0.73 -22.56
CA TYR A 70 -15.28 0.38 -23.93
C TYR A 70 -16.08 1.48 -24.65
N LEU A 71 -16.88 2.28 -23.92
CA LEU A 71 -17.60 3.42 -24.49
C LEU A 71 -16.64 4.55 -24.86
N TYR A 72 -15.69 4.88 -23.97
CA TYR A 72 -14.71 5.93 -24.26
C TYR A 72 -13.77 5.50 -25.39
N ARG A 73 -13.43 4.22 -25.46
CA ARG A 73 -12.60 3.66 -26.53
C ARG A 73 -13.28 3.79 -27.89
N SER A 74 -14.59 3.65 -28.04
CA SER A 74 -15.24 3.76 -29.36
C SER A 74 -15.70 5.18 -29.71
N HIS A 75 -15.75 6.09 -28.74
CA HIS A 75 -16.33 7.42 -28.91
C HIS A 75 -15.33 8.48 -29.39
N GLU A 76 -15.78 9.46 -30.18
CA GLU A 76 -14.97 10.59 -30.66
C GLU A 76 -14.42 11.45 -29.52
N LYS A 77 -15.24 11.71 -28.49
CA LYS A 77 -14.87 12.41 -27.25
C LYS A 77 -14.11 11.55 -26.22
N GLY A 78 -13.65 10.36 -26.60
CA GLY A 78 -12.94 9.43 -25.71
C GLY A 78 -11.72 10.05 -25.02
N ILE A 79 -10.85 10.72 -25.78
CA ILE A 79 -9.64 11.39 -25.27
C ILE A 79 -10.00 12.44 -24.20
N ALA A 80 -11.09 13.20 -24.42
CA ALA A 80 -11.56 14.20 -23.47
C ALA A 80 -12.06 13.56 -22.17
N ALA A 81 -12.76 12.42 -22.26
CA ALA A 81 -13.20 11.66 -21.09
C ALA A 81 -12.02 11.11 -20.27
N LEU A 82 -11.00 10.53 -20.92
CA LEU A 82 -9.82 10.01 -20.21
C LEU A 82 -9.04 11.13 -19.50
N ASN A 83 -8.89 12.29 -20.14
CA ASN A 83 -8.32 13.48 -19.52
C ASN A 83 -9.12 13.89 -18.28
N LEU A 84 -10.45 13.93 -18.41
CA LEU A 84 -11.33 14.35 -17.33
C LEU A 84 -11.25 13.43 -16.12
N TYR A 85 -11.29 12.10 -16.30
CA TYR A 85 -11.13 11.17 -15.19
C TYR A 85 -9.75 11.30 -14.52
N SER A 86 -8.70 11.47 -15.32
CA SER A 86 -7.36 11.69 -14.78
C SER A 86 -7.30 12.96 -13.94
N ASP A 87 -7.90 14.06 -14.41
CA ASP A 87 -7.97 15.32 -13.68
C ASP A 87 -8.84 15.21 -12.42
N ILE A 88 -9.88 14.37 -12.41
CA ILE A 88 -10.69 14.12 -11.21
C ILE A 88 -9.85 13.45 -10.12
N PHE A 89 -9.11 12.38 -10.45
CA PHE A 89 -8.23 11.72 -9.48
C PHE A 89 -7.13 12.66 -8.98
N LEU A 90 -6.49 13.42 -9.87
CA LEU A 90 -5.47 14.40 -9.47
C LEU A 90 -6.05 15.52 -8.61
N SER A 91 -7.26 16.02 -8.93
CA SER A 91 -7.93 17.03 -8.12
C SER A 91 -8.26 16.51 -6.72
N ALA A 92 -8.76 15.28 -6.61
CA ALA A 92 -9.02 14.64 -5.32
C ALA A 92 -7.72 14.44 -4.50
N PHE A 93 -6.63 14.07 -5.18
CA PHE A 93 -5.31 13.92 -4.57
C PHE A 93 -4.74 15.24 -4.05
N GLU A 94 -4.89 16.32 -4.82
CA GLU A 94 -4.31 17.63 -4.53
C GLU A 94 -5.12 18.42 -3.50
N GLN A 95 -6.45 18.31 -3.54
CA GLN A 95 -7.35 19.14 -2.72
C GLN A 95 -7.77 18.47 -1.40
N SER A 96 -7.63 17.15 -1.28
CA SER A 96 -8.00 16.45 -0.05
C SER A 96 -6.88 16.49 0.98
N ILE A 97 -7.22 16.85 2.22
CA ILE A 97 -6.34 16.69 3.39
C ILE A 97 -6.37 15.26 3.96
N ASP A 98 -7.39 14.46 3.59
CA ASP A 98 -7.54 13.09 4.06
C ASP A 98 -6.56 12.17 3.32
N LYS A 99 -5.62 11.58 4.07
CA LYS A 99 -4.62 10.66 3.53
C LYS A 99 -5.23 9.45 2.83
N SER A 100 -6.38 8.95 3.30
CA SER A 100 -7.06 7.78 2.71
C SER A 100 -7.60 8.09 1.31
N VAL A 101 -8.12 9.30 1.12
CA VAL A 101 -8.55 9.82 -0.18
C VAL A 101 -7.35 10.01 -1.09
N ARG A 102 -6.25 10.59 -0.60
CA ARG A 102 -5.01 10.76 -1.38
C ARG A 102 -4.47 9.42 -1.87
N THR A 103 -4.36 8.43 -0.98
CA THR A 103 -3.96 7.06 -1.34
C THR A 103 -4.89 6.45 -2.37
N SER A 104 -6.20 6.54 -2.14
CA SER A 104 -7.20 5.98 -3.07
C SER A 104 -7.16 6.69 -4.43
N SER A 105 -6.86 7.99 -4.46
CA SER A 105 -6.77 8.77 -5.71
C SER A 105 -5.53 8.39 -6.51
N SER A 106 -4.35 8.29 -5.87
CA SER A 106 -3.12 7.86 -6.55
C SER A 106 -3.21 6.42 -7.04
N ASP A 107 -3.77 5.51 -6.22
CA ASP A 107 -3.97 4.10 -6.61
C ASP A 107 -4.90 3.98 -7.81
N ASN A 108 -6.06 4.63 -7.78
CA ASN A 108 -7.03 4.53 -8.87
C ASN A 108 -6.56 5.23 -10.15
N LEU A 109 -5.78 6.31 -10.06
CA LEU A 109 -5.19 6.93 -11.25
C LEU A 109 -4.19 6.00 -11.94
N MET A 110 -3.30 5.38 -11.17
CA MET A 110 -2.31 4.46 -11.73
C MET A 110 -2.95 3.18 -12.28
N LEU A 111 -3.96 2.65 -11.60
CA LEU A 111 -4.78 1.54 -12.12
C LEU A 111 -5.49 1.94 -13.41
N PHE A 112 -6.03 3.16 -13.49
CA PHE A 112 -6.69 3.66 -14.70
C PHE A 112 -5.72 3.77 -15.87
N PHE A 113 -4.50 4.27 -15.66
CA PHE A 113 -3.48 4.27 -16.72
C PHE A 113 -3.08 2.86 -17.17
N LEU A 114 -2.93 1.93 -16.23
CA LEU A 114 -2.68 0.53 -16.57
C LEU A 114 -3.84 -0.06 -17.39
N HIS A 115 -5.09 0.30 -17.06
CA HIS A 115 -6.27 -0.12 -17.79
C HIS A 115 -6.33 0.47 -19.20
N ILE A 116 -5.99 1.76 -19.37
CA ILE A 116 -5.87 2.39 -20.68
C ILE A 116 -4.87 1.60 -21.54
N ILE A 117 -3.67 1.31 -21.03
CA ILE A 117 -2.67 0.56 -21.80
C ILE A 117 -3.22 -0.81 -22.21
N LYS A 118 -3.81 -1.56 -21.27
CA LYS A 118 -4.33 -2.90 -21.56
C LYS A 118 -5.47 -2.94 -22.57
N GLU A 119 -6.46 -2.07 -22.42
CA GLU A 119 -7.76 -2.21 -23.08
C GLU A 119 -7.92 -1.34 -24.34
N SER A 120 -7.00 -0.40 -24.60
CA SER A 120 -7.12 0.53 -25.73
C SER A 120 -6.96 -0.13 -27.10
N GLY A 121 -6.25 -1.25 -27.16
CA GLY A 121 -5.95 -1.93 -28.42
C GLY A 121 -5.29 -1.02 -29.45
N ASP A 122 -5.82 -1.01 -30.66
CA ASP A 122 -5.41 -0.17 -31.80
C ASP A 122 -5.47 1.34 -31.52
N ARG A 123 -6.32 1.77 -30.58
CA ARG A 123 -6.45 3.18 -30.19
C ARG A 123 -5.44 3.64 -29.14
N LEU A 124 -4.54 2.78 -28.67
CA LEU A 124 -3.58 3.15 -27.63
C LEU A 124 -2.81 4.42 -27.99
N MET A 125 -2.40 4.55 -29.25
CA MET A 125 -1.65 5.69 -29.77
C MET A 125 -2.39 7.01 -29.61
N ASP A 126 -3.71 7.01 -29.76
CA ASP A 126 -4.56 8.21 -29.55
C ASP A 126 -4.56 8.67 -28.08
N PHE A 127 -4.38 7.72 -27.16
CA PHE A 127 -4.52 7.95 -25.72
C PHE A 127 -3.17 8.18 -25.02
N LEU A 128 -2.04 7.81 -25.63
CA LEU A 128 -0.70 8.06 -25.07
C LEU A 128 -0.44 9.52 -24.67
N PRO A 129 -0.87 10.56 -25.42
CA PRO A 129 -0.68 11.95 -25.01
C PRO A 129 -1.36 12.28 -23.67
N VAL A 130 -2.47 11.62 -23.34
CA VAL A 130 -3.12 11.75 -22.03
C VAL A 130 -2.21 11.23 -20.93
N LEU A 131 -1.63 10.04 -21.12
CA LEU A 131 -0.68 9.48 -20.15
C LEU A 131 0.56 10.36 -20.03
N GLU A 132 1.11 10.85 -21.14
CA GLU A 132 2.30 11.71 -21.15
C GLU A 132 2.13 12.94 -20.26
N ASP A 133 1.04 13.69 -20.46
CA ASP A 133 0.72 14.90 -19.69
C ASP A 133 0.65 14.60 -18.20
N LYS A 134 -0.11 13.57 -17.82
CA LYS A 134 -0.36 13.25 -16.42
C LYS A 134 0.85 12.63 -15.73
N LEU A 135 1.63 11.80 -16.41
CA LEU A 135 2.89 11.27 -15.88
C LEU A 135 3.92 12.38 -15.66
N ASN A 136 3.96 13.38 -16.55
CA ASN A 136 4.80 14.55 -16.37
C ASN A 136 4.33 15.41 -15.17
N ARG A 137 3.02 15.56 -14.97
CA ARG A 137 2.45 16.22 -13.78
C ARG A 137 2.79 15.48 -12.48
N ILE A 138 2.61 14.17 -12.44
CA ILE A 138 2.98 13.33 -11.29
C ILE A 138 4.48 13.47 -10.99
N SER A 139 5.32 13.45 -12.02
CA SER A 139 6.77 13.65 -11.90
C SER A 139 7.17 15.04 -11.39
N GLY A 140 6.25 16.00 -11.34
CA GLY A 140 6.46 17.37 -10.86
C GLY A 140 6.06 17.60 -9.40
N TYR A 141 5.43 16.63 -8.73
CA TYR A 141 5.05 16.77 -7.32
C TYR A 141 6.26 16.90 -6.39
N ASP A 142 6.08 17.45 -5.18
CA ASP A 142 7.11 17.39 -4.14
C ASP A 142 7.32 15.95 -3.65
N ASP A 143 8.39 15.69 -2.89
CA ASP A 143 8.71 14.32 -2.49
C ASP A 143 7.62 13.66 -1.61
N PRO A 144 7.01 14.35 -0.62
CA PRO A 144 5.91 13.77 0.16
C PRO A 144 4.69 13.40 -0.69
N ALA A 145 4.30 14.22 -1.67
CA ALA A 145 3.18 13.90 -2.55
C ALA A 145 3.57 12.83 -3.59
N PHE A 146 4.77 12.89 -4.15
CA PHE A 146 5.26 11.89 -5.10
C PHE A 146 5.35 10.50 -4.46
N PHE A 147 5.68 10.41 -3.17
CA PHE A 147 5.79 9.14 -2.47
C PHE A 147 4.48 8.31 -2.47
N TYR A 148 3.31 8.95 -2.57
CA TYR A 148 2.03 8.25 -2.77
C TYR A 148 2.02 7.40 -4.03
N PHE A 149 2.68 7.86 -5.10
CA PHE A 149 2.81 7.16 -6.39
C PHE A 149 3.89 6.08 -6.37
N VAL A 150 4.86 6.16 -5.45
CA VAL A 150 5.92 5.15 -5.29
C VAL A 150 5.38 3.86 -4.70
N HIS A 151 4.37 3.94 -3.83
CA HIS A 151 3.84 2.78 -3.12
C HIS A 151 2.44 2.35 -3.60
N THR A 152 1.96 2.81 -4.76
CA THR A 152 0.66 2.40 -5.31
C THR A 152 0.60 0.91 -5.61
N TYR A 153 -0.62 0.34 -5.68
CA TYR A 153 -0.78 -1.08 -6.08
C TYR A 153 -0.30 -1.37 -7.50
N ASP A 154 -0.41 -0.39 -8.40
CA ASP A 154 0.05 -0.44 -9.78
C ASP A 154 1.16 0.60 -10.01
N PRO A 155 2.39 0.35 -9.53
CA PRO A 155 3.47 1.34 -9.59
C PRO A 155 3.94 1.64 -11.02
N PRO A 156 4.67 2.75 -11.23
CA PRO A 156 5.15 3.17 -12.55
C PRO A 156 5.89 2.08 -13.34
N ASP A 157 6.72 1.26 -12.68
CA ASP A 157 7.46 0.18 -13.34
C ASP A 157 6.54 -0.95 -13.85
N LYS A 158 5.48 -1.29 -13.12
CA LYS A 158 4.45 -2.25 -13.58
C LYS A 158 3.70 -1.71 -14.80
N LEU A 159 3.33 -0.44 -14.77
CA LEU A 159 2.73 0.26 -15.90
C LEU A 159 3.65 0.22 -17.12
N THR A 160 4.93 0.51 -16.94
CA THR A 160 5.91 0.48 -18.03
C THR A 160 6.09 -0.91 -18.61
N ARG A 161 6.18 -1.97 -17.79
CA ARG A 161 6.27 -3.35 -18.29
C ARG A 161 5.09 -3.67 -19.21
N GLN A 162 3.87 -3.32 -18.77
CA GLN A 162 2.66 -3.52 -19.57
C GLN A 162 2.69 -2.73 -20.90
N LEU A 163 3.23 -1.52 -20.89
CA LEU A 163 3.40 -0.73 -22.10
C LEU A 163 4.40 -1.38 -23.05
N LEU A 164 5.57 -1.80 -22.55
CA LEU A 164 6.63 -2.43 -23.35
C LEU A 164 6.15 -3.70 -24.06
N ASP A 165 5.26 -4.47 -23.45
CA ASP A 165 4.64 -5.66 -24.07
C ASP A 165 3.82 -5.32 -25.32
N GLN A 166 3.38 -4.08 -25.47
CA GLN A 166 2.53 -3.60 -26.58
C GLN A 166 3.26 -2.70 -27.56
N VAL A 167 4.50 -2.29 -27.25
CA VAL A 167 5.25 -1.30 -28.00
C VAL A 167 5.52 -1.74 -29.45
N GLU A 168 5.85 -3.01 -29.68
CA GLU A 168 6.09 -3.55 -31.03
C GLU A 168 4.78 -3.73 -31.80
N THR A 169 3.70 -4.13 -31.12
CA THR A 169 2.39 -4.36 -31.74
C THR A 169 1.77 -3.09 -32.33
N TYR A 170 1.96 -1.96 -31.66
CA TYR A 170 1.33 -0.69 -32.04
C TYR A 170 2.31 0.37 -32.57
N ASP A 171 3.55 -0.03 -32.91
CA ASP A 171 4.55 0.86 -33.53
C ASP A 171 4.80 2.15 -32.70
N ILE A 172 4.73 2.06 -31.36
CA ILE A 172 4.80 3.21 -30.43
C ILE A 172 6.06 4.04 -30.64
N PHE A 173 7.14 3.41 -31.10
CA PHE A 173 8.43 4.03 -31.45
C PHE A 173 8.41 5.11 -32.52
N LYS A 174 7.41 5.09 -33.41
CA LYS A 174 7.34 6.03 -34.54
C LYS A 174 6.62 7.33 -34.17
N THR A 175 6.13 7.43 -32.94
CA THR A 175 5.64 8.69 -32.40
C THR A 175 6.84 9.64 -32.29
N GLY A 176 6.84 10.74 -33.05
CA GLY A 176 7.82 11.82 -32.85
C GLY A 176 7.63 12.55 -31.51
N THR A 177 7.11 11.88 -30.49
CA THR A 177 6.80 12.39 -29.15
C THR A 177 7.97 12.09 -28.22
N ARG A 178 8.14 12.92 -27.19
CA ARG A 178 9.15 12.71 -26.13
C ARG A 178 8.59 11.81 -25.02
N PHE A 179 7.68 10.91 -25.36
CA PHE A 179 6.94 10.11 -24.41
C PHE A 179 7.87 9.26 -23.55
N PHE A 180 8.83 8.56 -24.17
CA PHE A 180 9.80 7.75 -23.46
C PHE A 180 10.69 8.59 -22.54
N GLY A 181 11.04 9.82 -22.91
CA GLY A 181 11.76 10.76 -22.08
C GLY A 181 10.98 11.17 -20.83
N ARG A 182 9.67 11.40 -20.95
CA ARG A 182 8.79 11.67 -19.80
C ARG A 182 8.64 10.44 -18.91
N LEU A 183 8.49 9.26 -19.51
CA LEU A 183 8.37 8.00 -18.79
C LEU A 183 9.66 7.65 -18.06
N ASN A 184 10.81 7.76 -18.72
CA ASN A 184 12.13 7.53 -18.15
C ASN A 184 12.41 8.49 -16.99
N ARG A 185 12.04 9.78 -17.13
CA ARG A 185 12.14 10.73 -16.03
C ARG A 185 11.31 10.29 -14.81
N LEU A 186 10.07 9.84 -15.02
CA LEU A 186 9.22 9.31 -13.95
C LEU A 186 9.86 8.08 -13.29
N LEU A 187 10.35 7.12 -14.08
CA LEU A 187 10.96 5.88 -13.59
C LEU A 187 12.25 6.14 -12.81
N VAL A 188 13.13 7.00 -13.33
CA VAL A 188 14.36 7.39 -12.63
C VAL A 188 14.01 8.01 -11.28
N ARG A 189 13.00 8.91 -11.24
CA ARG A 189 12.54 9.50 -9.99
C ARG A 189 11.95 8.43 -9.05
N PHE A 190 11.09 7.55 -9.56
CA PHE A 190 10.49 6.45 -8.81
C PHE A 190 11.54 5.57 -8.13
N TYR A 191 12.55 5.10 -8.89
CA TYR A 191 13.61 4.25 -8.34
C TYR A 191 14.53 5.01 -7.39
N SER A 192 14.94 6.24 -7.75
CA SER A 192 15.78 7.07 -6.87
C SER A 192 15.08 7.36 -5.55
N THR A 193 13.81 7.79 -5.57
CA THR A 193 13.01 8.01 -4.35
C THR A 193 12.87 6.74 -3.53
N SER A 194 12.62 5.59 -4.17
CA SER A 194 12.54 4.30 -3.47
C SER A 194 13.86 3.93 -2.80
N PHE A 195 14.99 4.01 -3.51
CA PHE A 195 16.30 3.66 -2.97
C PHE A 195 16.74 4.60 -1.86
N SER A 196 16.57 5.92 -2.04
CA SER A 196 16.86 6.90 -1.00
C SER A 196 15.99 6.71 0.24
N TYR A 197 14.72 6.34 0.06
CA TYR A 197 13.83 6.02 1.18
C TYR A 197 14.38 4.87 2.02
N TRP A 198 14.80 3.77 1.38
CA TRP A 198 15.32 2.59 2.08
C TRP A 198 16.67 2.87 2.74
N LEU A 199 17.57 3.59 2.08
CA LEU A 199 18.87 3.98 2.66
C LEU A 199 18.76 4.95 3.84
N ASN A 200 17.61 5.62 4.00
CA ASN A 200 17.32 6.48 5.15
C ASN A 200 16.66 5.72 6.32
N GLN A 201 16.36 4.43 6.17
CA GLN A 201 15.98 3.56 7.29
C GLN A 201 17.23 2.98 7.94
N ASP A 202 17.09 2.31 9.07
CA ASP A 202 18.19 1.52 9.64
C ASP A 202 18.56 0.37 8.67
N ASP A 203 19.84 0.01 8.58
CA ASP A 203 20.22 -1.15 7.77
C ASP A 203 19.71 -2.43 8.45
N PRO A 204 18.88 -3.27 7.79
CA PRO A 204 18.42 -4.51 8.40
C PRO A 204 19.57 -5.39 8.87
N VAL A 205 20.71 -5.43 8.17
CA VAL A 205 21.82 -6.31 8.55
C VAL A 205 22.51 -5.79 9.81
N THR A 206 22.84 -4.50 9.85
CA THR A 206 23.46 -3.86 11.01
C THR A 206 22.53 -3.92 12.23
N TRP A 207 21.25 -3.60 12.05
CA TRP A 207 20.28 -3.67 13.14
C TRP A 207 20.20 -5.09 13.73
N MET A 208 20.18 -6.11 12.87
CA MET A 208 20.14 -7.50 13.31
C MET A 208 21.40 -7.90 14.09
N GLN A 209 22.58 -7.45 13.67
CA GLN A 209 23.85 -7.69 14.38
C GLN A 209 23.87 -7.08 15.78
N GLU A 210 23.23 -5.92 15.95
CA GLU A 210 23.15 -5.21 17.24
C GLU A 210 22.09 -5.82 18.19
N ASN A 211 21.12 -6.57 17.65
CA ASN A 211 19.94 -7.05 18.39
C ASN A 211 19.87 -8.58 18.54
N ILE A 212 20.94 -9.31 18.19
CA ILE A 212 21.08 -10.73 18.49
C ILE A 212 22.36 -10.99 19.31
N ASP A 213 22.28 -11.88 20.29
CA ASP A 213 23.40 -12.20 21.18
C ASP A 213 24.60 -12.79 20.42
N GLU A 214 24.34 -13.58 19.38
CA GLU A 214 25.39 -14.21 18.59
C GLU A 214 25.04 -14.19 17.09
N TRP A 215 25.83 -13.46 16.31
CA TRP A 215 25.64 -13.34 14.87
C TRP A 215 26.31 -14.52 14.14
N ARG A 216 25.56 -15.63 13.98
CA ARG A 216 25.98 -16.80 13.22
C ARG A 216 25.35 -16.78 11.83
N LEU A 217 26.17 -16.52 10.81
CA LEU A 217 25.79 -16.68 9.41
C LEU A 217 26.59 -17.81 8.75
N ASN A 218 25.91 -18.57 7.90
CA ASN A 218 26.53 -19.36 6.85
C ASN A 218 26.42 -18.59 5.51
N PRO A 219 27.14 -19.01 4.46
CA PRO A 219 27.09 -18.34 3.16
C PRO A 219 25.67 -18.18 2.61
N GLU A 220 24.79 -19.16 2.84
CA GLU A 220 23.40 -19.09 2.40
C GLU A 220 22.61 -17.97 3.10
N LEU A 221 22.81 -17.78 4.41
CA LEU A 221 22.17 -16.69 5.14
C LEU A 221 22.76 -15.33 4.80
N GLU A 222 24.06 -15.24 4.48
CA GLU A 222 24.66 -14.02 3.93
C GLU A 222 23.96 -13.59 2.64
N ASP A 223 23.75 -14.53 1.71
CA ASP A 223 23.02 -14.27 0.47
C ASP A 223 21.55 -13.88 0.72
N VAL A 224 20.92 -14.46 1.74
CA VAL A 224 19.54 -14.11 2.13
C VAL A 224 19.46 -12.66 2.62
N PHE A 225 20.33 -12.25 3.53
CA PHE A 225 20.32 -10.89 4.07
C PHE A 225 20.80 -9.85 3.05
N ASP A 226 21.71 -10.20 2.14
CA ASP A 226 22.15 -9.28 1.10
C ASP A 226 21.02 -8.84 0.15
N GLN A 227 19.96 -9.63 -0.01
CA GLN A 227 18.81 -9.25 -0.84
C GLN A 227 18.10 -7.95 -0.41
N ILE A 228 18.28 -7.54 0.85
CA ILE A 228 17.65 -6.38 1.49
C ILE A 228 18.67 -5.41 2.13
N SER A 229 19.96 -5.67 1.99
CA SER A 229 21.03 -4.90 2.64
C SER A 229 21.15 -3.48 2.09
N HIS A 230 21.68 -2.55 2.90
CA HIS A 230 22.07 -1.24 2.38
C HIS A 230 23.16 -1.34 1.30
N GLY A 231 24.05 -2.32 1.38
CA GLY A 231 25.05 -2.59 0.34
C GLY A 231 24.38 -2.82 -1.02
N ARG A 232 23.35 -3.65 -1.06
CA ARG A 232 22.57 -3.96 -2.26
C ARG A 232 21.81 -2.75 -2.80
N VAL A 233 21.11 -2.00 -1.94
CA VAL A 233 20.38 -0.79 -2.35
C VAL A 233 21.33 0.30 -2.85
N THR A 234 22.49 0.46 -2.20
CA THR A 234 23.54 1.40 -2.64
C THR A 234 24.08 1.01 -4.02
N ALA A 235 24.28 -0.28 -4.27
CA ALA A 235 24.71 -0.77 -5.58
C ALA A 235 23.67 -0.43 -6.67
N TRP A 236 22.37 -0.64 -6.41
CA TRP A 236 21.32 -0.23 -7.35
C TRP A 236 21.27 1.28 -7.57
N HIS A 237 21.42 2.07 -6.51
CA HIS A 237 21.45 3.53 -6.62
C HIS A 237 22.62 4.02 -7.50
N ARG A 238 23.81 3.43 -7.36
CA ARG A 238 24.96 3.72 -8.23
C ARG A 238 24.71 3.27 -9.67
N GLN A 239 24.19 2.06 -9.87
CA GLN A 239 23.84 1.54 -11.20
C GLN A 239 22.82 2.43 -11.92
N LEU A 240 21.82 2.95 -11.20
CA LEU A 240 20.83 3.89 -11.74
C LEU A 240 21.50 5.18 -12.23
N ALA A 241 22.40 5.77 -11.42
CA ALA A 241 23.14 6.96 -11.80
C ALA A 241 24.08 6.72 -13.00
N ASP A 242 24.73 5.56 -13.07
CA ASP A 242 25.58 5.14 -14.19
C ASP A 242 24.77 4.93 -15.48
N LEU A 243 23.56 4.38 -15.35
CA LEU A 243 22.65 4.15 -16.47
C LEU A 243 22.19 5.49 -17.08
N CYS A 244 21.78 6.44 -16.23
CA CYS A 244 21.35 7.78 -16.65
C CYS A 244 22.46 8.58 -17.36
N ARG A 245 23.74 8.29 -17.07
CA ARG A 245 24.89 8.93 -17.73
C ARG A 245 25.24 8.33 -19.09
N ARG A 246 24.95 7.04 -19.31
CA ARG A 246 25.38 6.28 -20.50
C ARG A 246 24.33 6.19 -21.60
N ARG A 247 23.05 6.31 -21.24
CA ARG A 247 21.92 6.18 -22.19
C ARG A 247 21.32 7.54 -22.48
N ASP A 248 20.76 7.68 -23.68
CA ASP A 248 19.93 8.84 -24.02
C ASP A 248 18.64 8.80 -23.20
N ALA A 249 18.23 9.97 -22.69
CA ALA A 249 17.09 10.09 -21.77
C ALA A 249 15.75 9.70 -22.41
N ASP A 250 15.63 9.81 -23.74
CA ASP A 250 14.41 9.51 -24.52
C ASP A 250 14.46 8.10 -25.14
N SER A 251 15.55 7.36 -24.94
CA SER A 251 15.70 6.01 -25.52
C SER A 251 14.81 4.97 -24.87
N ILE A 252 14.26 4.05 -25.66
CA ILE A 252 13.56 2.87 -25.11
C ILE A 252 14.54 1.91 -24.42
N GLU A 253 15.79 1.88 -24.85
CA GLU A 253 16.83 1.03 -24.26
C GLU A 253 17.00 1.38 -22.79
N LEU A 254 16.99 2.68 -22.47
CA LEU A 254 16.93 3.15 -21.08
C LEU A 254 15.68 2.63 -20.37
N THR A 255 14.50 2.74 -20.98
CA THR A 255 13.24 2.23 -20.39
C THR A 255 13.33 0.73 -20.06
N ARG A 256 13.84 -0.08 -21.00
CA ARG A 256 14.01 -1.54 -20.84
C ARG A 256 15.04 -1.91 -19.76
N GLU A 257 16.06 -1.08 -19.56
CA GLU A 257 17.04 -1.29 -18.49
C GLU A 257 16.52 -0.82 -17.13
N LEU A 258 15.76 0.28 -17.08
CA LEU A 258 15.17 0.80 -15.83
C LEU A 258 14.21 -0.19 -15.18
N ILE A 259 13.32 -0.82 -15.95
CA ILE A 259 12.33 -1.77 -15.39
C ILE A 259 12.92 -3.05 -14.79
N ARG A 260 14.24 -3.27 -14.94
CA ARG A 260 14.98 -4.39 -14.33
C ARG A 260 15.34 -4.14 -12.88
N PHE A 261 15.28 -2.89 -12.42
CA PHE A 261 15.46 -2.58 -11.01
C PHE A 261 14.26 -3.06 -10.19
N THR A 262 14.55 -3.47 -8.95
CA THR A 262 13.53 -3.82 -7.96
C THR A 262 12.81 -2.55 -7.49
N GLY A 263 11.51 -2.48 -7.78
CA GLY A 263 10.65 -1.38 -7.33
C GLY A 263 10.31 -1.46 -5.84
N PHE A 264 9.70 -0.39 -5.29
CA PHE A 264 9.38 -0.29 -3.87
C PHE A 264 8.62 -1.50 -3.33
N ARG A 265 7.51 -1.90 -3.97
CA ARG A 265 6.68 -3.03 -3.51
C ARG A 265 7.35 -4.38 -3.68
N GLU A 266 8.17 -4.54 -4.72
CA GLU A 266 8.97 -5.75 -4.90
C GLU A 266 10.00 -5.87 -3.78
N PHE A 267 10.65 -4.76 -3.40
CA PHE A 267 11.56 -4.73 -2.26
C PHE A 267 10.84 -5.06 -0.94
N VAL A 268 9.66 -4.49 -0.70
CA VAL A 268 8.81 -4.86 0.45
C VAL A 268 8.51 -6.36 0.46
N ASN A 269 8.23 -6.97 -0.70
CA ASN A 269 7.98 -8.41 -0.78
C ASN A 269 9.23 -9.25 -0.49
N ARG A 270 10.45 -8.75 -0.74
CA ARG A 270 11.69 -9.45 -0.37
C ARG A 270 11.79 -9.67 1.13
N PHE A 271 11.30 -8.77 1.97
CA PHE A 271 11.24 -8.99 3.43
C PHE A 271 10.43 -10.23 3.81
N LYS A 272 9.33 -10.51 3.11
CA LYS A 272 8.55 -11.75 3.32
C LYS A 272 9.31 -13.00 2.86
N THR A 273 10.08 -12.88 1.79
CA THR A 273 10.91 -14.00 1.30
C THR A 273 12.05 -14.28 2.27
N VAL A 274 12.75 -13.24 2.72
CA VAL A 274 13.83 -13.31 3.71
C VAL A 274 13.33 -13.95 5.02
N SER A 275 12.17 -13.53 5.55
CA SER A 275 11.62 -14.13 6.79
C SER A 275 11.39 -15.64 6.70
N ARG A 276 11.08 -16.15 5.51
CA ARG A 276 10.90 -17.58 5.26
C ARG A 276 12.23 -18.30 5.07
N GLN A 277 13.14 -17.67 4.34
CA GLN A 277 14.46 -18.21 4.03
C GLN A 277 15.36 -18.35 5.26
N ILE A 278 15.25 -17.45 6.25
CA ILE A 278 16.02 -17.53 7.50
C ILE A 278 15.89 -18.92 8.15
N VAL A 279 14.66 -19.43 8.31
CA VAL A 279 14.43 -20.74 8.95
C VAL A 279 14.87 -21.89 8.06
N ILE A 280 14.80 -21.75 6.73
CA ILE A 280 15.19 -22.80 5.79
C ILE A 280 16.71 -23.00 5.76
N HIS A 281 17.47 -21.92 5.87
CA HIS A 281 18.92 -21.93 5.72
C HIS A 281 19.69 -21.97 7.07
N CYS A 282 18.99 -21.90 8.20
CA CYS A 282 19.59 -22.17 9.51
C CYS A 282 19.67 -23.68 9.77
N SER A 283 20.84 -24.17 10.18
CA SER A 283 21.04 -25.57 10.59
C SER A 283 20.48 -25.88 11.98
N ASP A 284 20.51 -24.89 12.87
CA ASP A 284 19.90 -24.94 14.20
C ASP A 284 18.51 -24.28 14.14
N ASP A 285 17.48 -25.10 14.34
CA ASP A 285 16.08 -24.67 14.24
C ASP A 285 15.69 -23.67 15.35
N THR A 286 16.21 -23.82 16.56
CA THR A 286 15.95 -22.90 17.68
C THR A 286 16.60 -21.55 17.41
N TYR A 287 17.87 -21.54 17.00
CA TYR A 287 18.57 -20.32 16.60
C TYR A 287 17.87 -19.65 15.41
N GLY A 288 17.49 -20.42 14.38
CA GLY A 288 16.78 -19.90 13.20
C GLY A 288 15.43 -19.26 13.55
N ARG A 289 14.71 -19.82 14.53
CA ARG A 289 13.48 -19.22 15.06
C ARG A 289 13.74 -17.91 15.81
N HIS A 290 14.77 -17.84 16.64
CA HIS A 290 15.17 -16.58 17.30
C HIS A 290 15.59 -15.51 16.28
N LEU A 291 16.44 -15.88 15.32
CA LEU A 291 16.88 -15.00 14.25
C LEU A 291 15.70 -14.47 13.41
N LYS A 292 14.76 -15.35 13.05
CA LYS A 292 13.53 -14.95 12.36
C LYS A 292 12.69 -13.98 13.21
N LEU A 293 12.56 -14.25 14.51
CA LEU A 293 11.76 -13.40 15.40
C LEU A 293 12.35 -11.99 15.50
N THR A 294 13.66 -11.88 15.72
CA THR A 294 14.39 -10.61 15.73
C THR A 294 14.24 -9.87 14.40
N PHE A 295 14.32 -10.58 13.27
CA PHE A 295 14.08 -9.99 11.94
C PHE A 295 12.66 -9.46 11.75
N LEU A 296 11.65 -10.17 12.25
CA LEU A 296 10.27 -9.71 12.18
C LEU A 296 10.03 -8.50 13.10
N PHE A 297 10.74 -8.40 14.23
CA PHE A 297 10.74 -7.21 15.06
C PHE A 297 11.36 -6.03 14.34
N TYR A 298 12.47 -6.19 13.63
CA TYR A 298 12.94 -5.13 12.73
C TYR A 298 11.84 -4.69 11.74
N ALA A 299 11.27 -5.67 11.03
CA ALA A 299 10.33 -5.39 9.94
C ALA A 299 9.07 -4.63 10.38
N ILE A 300 8.59 -4.86 11.60
CA ILE A 300 7.39 -4.18 12.11
C ILE A 300 7.64 -2.71 12.49
N HIS A 301 8.87 -2.35 12.88
CA HIS A 301 9.22 -0.96 13.22
C HIS A 301 9.48 -0.10 11.99
N VAL A 302 9.88 -0.69 10.86
CA VAL A 302 10.15 0.07 9.63
C VAL A 302 8.82 0.57 9.02
N PRO A 303 8.60 1.90 8.92
CA PRO A 303 7.34 2.44 8.41
C PRO A 303 7.02 2.04 6.97
N GLY A 304 8.05 1.80 6.15
CA GLY A 304 7.92 1.45 4.73
C GLY A 304 7.36 0.05 4.50
N LEU A 305 7.41 -0.80 5.52
CA LEU A 305 6.92 -2.17 5.50
C LEU A 305 5.46 -2.30 5.97
N PHE A 306 4.73 -1.18 6.06
CA PHE A 306 3.33 -1.15 6.51
C PHE A 306 2.40 -2.13 5.78
N MET A 307 2.69 -2.42 4.50
CA MET A 307 1.93 -3.37 3.69
C MET A 307 2.02 -4.81 4.19
N ILE A 308 3.08 -5.12 4.95
CA ILE A 308 3.37 -6.46 5.46
C ILE A 308 3.30 -6.55 6.98
N HIS A 309 3.09 -5.43 7.71
CA HIS A 309 3.00 -5.42 9.18
C HIS A 309 1.99 -6.41 9.74
N LYS A 310 0.82 -6.57 9.11
CA LYS A 310 -0.18 -7.57 9.53
C LYS A 310 0.36 -8.99 9.39
N ASP A 311 1.06 -9.28 8.30
CA ASP A 311 1.67 -10.60 8.06
C ASP A 311 2.84 -10.82 9.04
N CYS A 312 3.66 -9.79 9.31
CA CYS A 312 4.71 -9.84 10.32
C CYS A 312 4.15 -10.14 11.70
N LEU A 313 3.06 -9.49 12.15
CA LEU A 313 2.40 -9.80 13.42
C LEU A 313 1.94 -11.25 13.49
N HIS A 314 1.42 -11.79 12.39
CA HIS A 314 1.02 -13.18 12.32
C HIS A 314 2.21 -14.12 12.41
N GLU A 315 3.31 -13.84 11.70
CA GLU A 315 4.53 -14.65 11.74
C GLU A 315 5.24 -14.55 13.11
N ILE A 316 5.27 -13.38 13.75
CA ILE A 316 5.81 -13.17 15.10
C ILE A 316 5.10 -14.14 16.06
N ASN A 317 3.78 -14.14 16.03
CA ASN A 317 2.97 -14.99 16.88
C ASN A 317 3.24 -16.48 16.64
N GLN A 318 3.27 -16.91 15.36
CA GLN A 318 3.58 -18.30 15.03
C GLN A 318 4.97 -18.72 15.52
N THR A 319 5.99 -17.88 15.32
CA THR A 319 7.36 -18.16 15.74
C THR A 319 7.46 -18.22 17.27
N LEU A 320 6.83 -17.29 17.99
CA LEU A 320 6.79 -17.24 19.45
C LEU A 320 6.13 -18.47 20.07
N THR A 321 4.95 -18.87 19.57
CA THR A 321 4.25 -20.06 20.07
C THR A 321 5.11 -21.32 19.99
N ARG A 322 5.97 -21.43 18.96
CA ARG A 322 6.90 -22.55 18.82
C ARG A 322 8.08 -22.44 19.79
N LEU A 323 8.66 -21.26 19.95
CA LEU A 323 9.76 -21.01 20.89
C LEU A 323 9.37 -21.23 22.36
N ILE A 324 8.13 -20.90 22.73
CA ILE A 324 7.61 -21.10 24.09
C ILE A 324 7.45 -22.59 24.43
N GLY A 325 7.28 -23.45 23.43
CA GLY A 325 7.09 -24.89 23.61
C GLY A 325 8.36 -25.74 23.63
N ASP A 326 9.55 -25.15 23.48
CA ASP A 326 10.84 -25.86 23.50
C ASP A 326 11.50 -25.83 24.89
N ASP A 327 12.25 -26.89 25.22
CA ASP A 327 12.72 -27.22 26.57
C ASP A 327 13.72 -26.22 27.21
N ASP A 328 14.26 -25.23 26.48
CA ASP A 328 15.27 -24.28 26.98
C ASP A 328 14.68 -22.91 27.44
N PHE A 329 13.71 -22.99 28.36
CA PHE A 329 12.69 -21.96 28.56
C PHE A 329 13.09 -20.69 29.36
N LYS A 330 14.18 -20.70 30.15
CA LYS A 330 14.55 -19.55 30.99
C LYS A 330 14.93 -18.27 30.22
N LYS A 331 15.12 -18.35 28.89
CA LYS A 331 15.43 -17.19 28.02
C LYS A 331 14.19 -16.49 27.42
N ASN A 332 12.97 -16.95 27.71
CA ASN A 332 11.77 -16.50 27.00
C ASN A 332 11.03 -15.30 27.62
N ILE A 333 11.25 -14.96 28.90
CA ILE A 333 10.63 -13.78 29.56
C ILE A 333 10.97 -12.46 28.83
N PRO A 334 12.24 -12.17 28.48
CA PRO A 334 12.58 -10.97 27.71
C PRO A 334 11.86 -10.88 26.36
N ILE A 335 11.72 -12.02 25.67
CA ILE A 335 11.06 -12.11 24.36
C ILE A 335 9.56 -11.84 24.49
N VAL A 336 8.91 -12.37 25.53
CA VAL A 336 7.51 -12.04 25.84
C VAL A 336 7.37 -10.54 26.11
N ASN A 337 8.30 -9.93 26.87
CA ASN A 337 8.28 -8.49 27.12
C ASN A 337 8.36 -7.67 25.84
N GLN A 338 9.32 -7.96 24.96
CA GLN A 338 9.50 -7.25 23.70
C GLN A 338 8.25 -7.37 22.82
N THR A 339 7.65 -8.56 22.76
CA THR A 339 6.41 -8.82 22.03
C THR A 339 5.24 -7.98 22.55
N PHE A 340 5.06 -7.90 23.87
CA PHE A 340 3.96 -7.13 24.45
C PHE A 340 4.16 -5.62 24.34
N SER A 341 5.40 -5.14 24.35
CA SER A 341 5.73 -3.74 24.01
C SER A 341 5.31 -3.42 22.58
N LEU A 342 5.66 -4.27 21.62
CA LEU A 342 5.22 -4.15 20.22
C LEU A 342 3.69 -4.15 20.07
N PHE A 343 3.00 -5.06 20.77
CA PHE A 343 1.54 -5.10 20.74
C PHE A 343 0.91 -3.81 21.23
N ARG A 344 1.55 -3.13 22.20
CA ARG A 344 1.09 -1.84 22.72
C ARG A 344 1.26 -0.73 21.68
N GLU A 345 2.39 -0.69 20.97
CA GLU A 345 2.65 0.30 19.92
C GLU A 345 1.69 0.18 18.73
N HIS A 346 1.31 -1.04 18.37
CA HIS A 346 0.37 -1.30 17.28
C HIS A 346 -1.10 -1.40 17.71
N LYS A 347 -1.41 -1.06 18.97
CA LYS A 347 -2.78 -1.11 19.51
C LYS A 347 -3.71 -0.21 18.70
N GLY A 348 -4.83 -0.79 18.24
CA GLY A 348 -5.86 -0.08 17.45
C GLY A 348 -5.73 -0.23 15.94
N ARG A 349 -4.53 -0.54 15.39
CA ARG A 349 -4.35 -0.76 13.94
C ARG A 349 -4.76 -2.17 13.50
N TYR A 350 -4.47 -3.17 14.34
CA TYR A 350 -4.78 -4.59 14.08
C TYR A 350 -5.39 -5.30 15.30
N PRO A 351 -6.49 -4.79 15.89
CA PRO A 351 -6.96 -5.23 17.20
C PRO A 351 -7.32 -6.71 17.25
N GLU A 352 -7.98 -7.24 16.22
CA GLU A 352 -8.34 -8.67 16.18
C GLU A 352 -7.13 -9.59 16.03
N THR A 353 -6.11 -9.19 15.25
CA THR A 353 -4.88 -9.97 15.08
C THR A 353 -4.08 -9.99 16.38
N LEU A 354 -3.96 -8.86 17.07
CA LEU A 354 -3.29 -8.80 18.37
C LEU A 354 -3.98 -9.69 19.41
N LEU A 355 -5.32 -9.76 19.41
CA LEU A 355 -6.06 -10.66 20.30
C LEU A 355 -5.83 -12.13 19.98
N ASP A 356 -5.73 -12.51 18.69
CA ASP A 356 -5.34 -13.88 18.32
C ASP A 356 -3.91 -14.20 18.76
N CYS A 357 -3.02 -13.21 18.74
CA CYS A 357 -1.67 -13.37 19.26
C CYS A 357 -1.65 -13.59 20.76
N ILE A 358 -2.36 -12.75 21.52
CA ILE A 358 -2.48 -12.90 22.98
C ILE A 358 -3.04 -14.29 23.33
N TYR A 359 -4.10 -14.73 22.65
CA TYR A 359 -4.69 -16.05 22.88
C TYR A 359 -3.68 -17.20 22.64
N LYS A 360 -3.00 -17.19 21.49
CA LYS A 360 -2.06 -18.28 21.13
C LYS A 360 -0.80 -18.30 21.99
N ILE A 361 -0.27 -17.12 22.35
CA ILE A 361 0.83 -17.02 23.30
C ILE A 361 0.38 -17.55 24.65
N GLY A 362 -0.83 -17.18 25.11
CA GLY A 362 -1.39 -17.68 26.36
C GLY A 362 -1.54 -19.20 26.36
N GLU A 363 -2.12 -19.80 25.32
CA GLU A 363 -2.20 -21.27 25.19
C GLU A 363 -0.82 -21.93 25.25
N ALA A 364 0.20 -21.33 24.64
CA ALA A 364 1.57 -21.85 24.68
C ALA A 364 2.17 -21.73 26.09
N VAL A 365 2.03 -20.57 26.72
CA VAL A 365 2.51 -20.27 28.08
C VAL A 365 1.86 -21.22 29.10
N TYR A 366 0.54 -21.39 29.08
CA TYR A 366 -0.14 -22.28 30.02
C TYR A 366 0.27 -23.75 29.85
N LYS A 367 0.59 -24.20 28.63
CA LYS A 367 1.08 -25.57 28.39
C LYS A 367 2.45 -25.85 29.02
N THR A 368 3.26 -24.83 29.27
CA THR A 368 4.56 -25.01 29.95
C THR A 368 4.41 -25.45 31.41
N GLY A 369 3.29 -25.11 32.07
CA GLY A 369 3.10 -25.33 33.49
C GLY A 369 3.97 -24.45 34.41
N ASP A 370 4.76 -23.53 33.85
CA ASP A 370 5.64 -22.63 34.61
C ASP A 370 4.83 -21.47 35.22
N VAL A 371 4.69 -21.49 36.55
CA VAL A 371 3.91 -20.51 37.30
C VAL A 371 4.49 -19.09 37.20
N GLU A 372 5.82 -18.95 37.14
CA GLU A 372 6.47 -17.64 37.03
C GLU A 372 6.14 -17.01 35.67
N LEU A 373 6.25 -17.80 34.61
CA LEU A 373 5.90 -17.37 33.25
C LEU A 373 4.41 -17.05 33.11
N ILE A 374 3.54 -17.91 33.65
CA ILE A 374 2.08 -17.72 33.58
C ILE A 374 1.70 -16.40 34.25
N ASN A 375 2.19 -16.15 35.47
CA ASN A 375 1.93 -14.90 36.17
C ASN A 375 2.46 -13.69 35.41
N HIS A 376 3.69 -13.79 34.89
CA HIS A 376 4.31 -12.72 34.10
C HIS A 376 3.51 -12.43 32.82
N PHE A 377 3.03 -13.45 32.13
CA PHE A 377 2.16 -13.31 30.96
C PHE A 377 0.83 -12.64 31.33
N ILE A 378 0.18 -13.07 32.40
CA ILE A 378 -1.07 -12.46 32.90
C ILE A 378 -0.87 -10.97 33.16
N ASP A 379 0.21 -10.60 33.85
CA ASP A 379 0.55 -9.19 34.11
C ASP A 379 0.70 -8.40 32.81
N ARG A 380 1.33 -8.98 31.78
CA ARG A 380 1.46 -8.33 30.46
C ARG A 380 0.13 -8.19 29.73
N VAL A 381 -0.75 -9.19 29.81
CA VAL A 381 -2.11 -9.12 29.22
C VAL A 381 -2.95 -8.06 29.91
N VAL A 382 -2.96 -8.02 31.24
CA VAL A 382 -3.66 -7.00 32.03
C VAL A 382 -3.16 -5.60 31.67
N ASN A 383 -1.84 -5.43 31.58
CA ASN A 383 -1.21 -4.16 31.20
C ASN A 383 -1.42 -3.79 29.71
N HIS A 384 -1.70 -4.74 28.82
CA HIS A 384 -2.09 -4.44 27.44
C HIS A 384 -3.49 -3.79 27.40
N GLY A 385 -4.36 -4.19 28.32
CA GLY A 385 -5.67 -3.58 28.56
C GLY A 385 -6.75 -4.00 27.57
N PHE A 386 -7.97 -3.52 27.83
CA PHE A 386 -9.18 -3.95 27.14
C PHE A 386 -9.46 -3.15 25.84
N GLN A 387 -10.16 -3.78 24.90
CA GLN A 387 -10.67 -3.16 23.67
C GLN A 387 -12.11 -2.72 23.91
N PHE A 388 -12.36 -1.41 24.03
CA PHE A 388 -13.71 -0.91 24.30
C PHE A 388 -14.56 -0.84 23.03
N PRO A 389 -15.91 -0.94 23.12
CA PRO A 389 -16.81 -0.90 21.97
C PRO A 389 -16.72 0.39 21.12
N MET A 390 -16.28 1.52 21.70
CA MET A 390 -16.09 2.81 21.01
C MET A 390 -17.26 3.16 20.07
N ILE A 391 -18.49 3.17 20.59
CA ILE A 391 -19.71 3.38 19.78
C ILE A 391 -19.70 4.79 19.17
N GLN A 392 -19.71 4.86 17.83
CA GLN A 392 -19.70 6.09 17.03
C GLN A 392 -21.08 6.42 16.43
N GLY A 393 -22.10 5.59 16.67
CA GLY A 393 -23.46 5.77 16.16
C GLY A 393 -23.94 4.57 15.34
N THR A 394 -24.84 4.80 14.39
CA THR A 394 -25.39 3.78 13.49
C THR A 394 -25.02 4.06 12.03
N GLY A 395 -24.66 3.01 11.28
CA GLY A 395 -24.44 3.06 9.84
C GLY A 395 -25.72 3.28 9.04
N GLU A 396 -25.58 3.45 7.72
CA GLU A 396 -26.72 3.58 6.79
C GLU A 396 -27.58 2.30 6.73
N ASP A 397 -26.99 1.17 7.12
CA ASP A 397 -27.61 -0.15 7.29
C ASP A 397 -28.20 -0.38 8.68
N TRP A 398 -28.27 0.66 9.52
CA TRP A 398 -28.71 0.61 10.92
C TRP A 398 -27.85 -0.26 11.87
N GLN A 399 -26.67 -0.71 11.43
CA GLN A 399 -25.74 -1.41 12.32
C GLN A 399 -24.97 -0.43 13.20
N ILE A 400 -24.67 -0.83 14.45
CA ILE A 400 -23.85 -0.02 15.35
C ILE A 400 -22.44 0.10 14.77
N LYS A 401 -22.03 1.33 14.45
CA LYS A 401 -20.63 1.63 14.10
C LYS A 401 -19.84 1.73 15.39
N GLY A 402 -18.90 0.80 15.58
CA GLY A 402 -18.01 0.74 16.73
C GLY A 402 -16.87 -0.25 16.51
N ASN A 403 -15.99 -0.36 17.49
CA ASN A 403 -14.89 -1.33 17.49
C ASN A 403 -15.45 -2.75 17.69
N THR A 404 -15.48 -3.58 16.64
CA THR A 404 -15.98 -4.97 16.72
C THR A 404 -15.10 -5.90 17.56
N ALA A 405 -13.84 -5.53 17.80
CA ALA A 405 -12.88 -6.39 18.49
C ALA A 405 -13.17 -6.55 20.00
N HIS A 406 -14.03 -5.71 20.60
CA HIS A 406 -14.36 -5.80 22.03
C HIS A 406 -14.96 -7.16 22.42
N VAL A 407 -15.83 -7.73 21.60
CA VAL A 407 -16.43 -9.06 21.84
C VAL A 407 -15.38 -10.15 21.78
N LYS A 408 -14.47 -10.06 20.81
CA LYS A 408 -13.34 -10.99 20.69
C LYS A 408 -12.42 -10.91 21.91
N ASN A 409 -12.18 -9.71 22.44
CA ASN A 409 -11.36 -9.52 23.63
C ASN A 409 -11.95 -10.28 24.83
N ILE A 410 -13.24 -10.11 25.11
CA ILE A 410 -13.95 -10.85 26.18
C ILE A 410 -13.78 -12.36 25.99
N ARG A 411 -14.00 -12.87 24.78
CA ARG A 411 -13.88 -14.31 24.50
C ARG A 411 -12.46 -14.83 24.72
N VAL A 412 -11.44 -14.07 24.34
CA VAL A 412 -10.04 -14.45 24.56
C VAL A 412 -9.73 -14.47 26.05
N PHE A 413 -10.07 -13.41 26.79
CA PHE A 413 -9.77 -13.30 28.22
C PHE A 413 -10.52 -14.31 29.09
N LEU A 414 -11.71 -14.76 28.68
CA LEU A 414 -12.45 -15.81 29.40
C LEU A 414 -11.95 -17.24 29.11
N ARG A 415 -11.19 -17.42 28.03
CA ARG A 415 -10.71 -18.73 27.58
C ARG A 415 -9.29 -19.01 28.05
N LEU A 416 -8.49 -17.95 28.20
CA LEU A 416 -7.24 -17.93 28.96
C LEU A 416 -7.55 -17.96 30.46
#